data_AF-A0A1I7J0I9-F1
#
_entry.id   AF-A0A1I7J0I9-F1
#
_cell.length_a   1.000
_cell.length_b   1.000
_cell.length_c   1.000
_cell.angle_alpha   90.00
_cell.angle_beta   90.00
_cell.angle_gamma   90.00
#
_symmetry.space_group_name_H-M   'P 1'
#
loop_
_entity.id
_entity.type
_entity.pdbx_description
1 polymer ?
#
loop_
_entity_poly.entity_id
_entity_poly.type
_entity_poly.pdbx_seq_one_letter_code
_entity_poly.pdbx_strand_id
1 'polypeptide(L)'
;MLRDAPYIVANTKIDTSQLTKTLAAGVKGMGFYAGAPLITVGGFNLGSLWIIDRKPQILNEKEFASLRDLAYLIMDRLESSLNLSRILTQIIRNKDATRKISLEQSEIISSMGHELRTPLNTICRRAVAQHAQHA
;
A
#
# COMPACT_ATOMS: atom_id res chain seq x y z
N MET A 1 -15.25 14.30 14.65
CA MET A 1 -14.83 12.89 14.47
C MET A 1 -14.88 12.21 15.82
N LEU A 2 -15.28 10.94 15.89
CA LEU A 2 -15.09 10.16 17.11
C LEU A 2 -13.60 10.12 17.41
N ARG A 3 -13.20 10.23 18.68
CA ARG A 3 -11.77 10.18 19.03
C ARG A 3 -11.33 8.73 19.27
N ASP A 4 -11.88 8.07 20.29
CA ASP A 4 -11.27 6.81 20.76
C ASP A 4 -12.29 5.70 21.08
N ALA A 5 -13.58 6.03 21.19
CA ALA A 5 -14.61 5.09 21.61
C ALA A 5 -15.82 5.16 20.69
N PRO A 6 -16.50 4.04 20.41
CA PRO A 6 -17.73 4.04 19.64
C PRO A 6 -18.86 4.83 20.35
N TYR A 7 -19.77 5.41 19.59
CA TYR A 7 -20.79 6.36 20.05
C TYR A 7 -22.16 6.00 19.50
N ILE A 8 -23.20 6.11 20.32
CA ILE A 8 -24.57 5.76 19.93
C ILE A 8 -25.52 6.88 20.33
N VAL A 9 -26.42 7.24 19.43
CA VAL A 9 -27.57 8.09 19.71
C VAL A 9 -28.83 7.35 19.27
N ALA A 10 -29.58 6.89 20.27
CA ALA A 10 -30.80 6.11 20.07
C ALA A 10 -31.94 6.94 19.46
N ASN A 11 -32.01 8.23 19.80
CA ASN A 11 -33.01 9.16 19.30
C ASN A 11 -32.41 10.57 19.16
N THR A 12 -32.23 11.02 17.93
CA THR A 12 -31.63 12.31 17.60
C THR A 12 -32.50 13.51 17.95
N LYS A 13 -33.82 13.32 18.11
CA LYS A 13 -34.74 14.42 18.43
C LYS A 13 -34.54 14.96 19.84
N ILE A 14 -34.00 14.13 20.73
CA ILE A 14 -33.73 14.47 22.13
C ILE A 14 -32.23 14.66 22.41
N ASP A 15 -31.37 14.28 21.46
CA ASP A 15 -29.93 14.46 21.58
C ASP A 15 -29.51 15.87 21.13
N THR A 16 -28.84 16.60 22.01
CA THR A 16 -28.43 17.98 21.78
C THR A 16 -26.94 18.11 21.44
N SER A 17 -26.25 16.99 21.25
CA SER A 17 -24.80 16.98 21.00
C SER A 17 -24.46 17.74 19.72
N GLN A 18 -23.28 18.36 19.71
CA GLN A 18 -22.77 19.05 18.53
C GLN A 18 -22.65 18.09 17.34
N LEU A 19 -22.33 16.82 17.60
CA LEU A 19 -22.19 15.80 16.57
C LEU A 19 -23.53 15.52 15.87
N THR A 20 -24.62 15.39 16.63
CA THR A 20 -25.97 15.24 16.06
C THR A 20 -26.35 16.43 15.20
N LYS A 21 -26.07 17.66 15.65
CA LYS A 21 -26.35 18.88 14.86
C LYS A 21 -25.58 18.88 13.53
N THR A 22 -24.28 18.55 13.58
CA THR A 22 -23.43 18.48 12.38
C THR A 22 -23.90 17.38 11.42
N LEU A 23 -24.23 16.19 11.91
CA LEU A 23 -24.70 15.09 11.07
C LEU A 23 -26.11 15.34 10.51
N ALA A 24 -27.01 15.93 11.29
CA ALA A 24 -28.37 16.27 10.86
C ALA A 24 -28.39 17.34 9.76
N ALA A 25 -27.36 18.18 9.67
CA ALA A 25 -27.20 19.12 8.56
C ALA A 25 -26.95 18.40 7.22
N GLY A 26 -26.28 17.24 7.23
CA GLY A 26 -26.00 16.44 6.04
C GLY A 26 -27.05 15.36 5.75
N VAL A 27 -27.78 14.88 6.76
CA VAL A 27 -28.74 13.77 6.63
C VAL A 27 -30.11 14.20 7.17
N LYS A 28 -31.00 14.61 6.26
CA LYS A 28 -32.36 15.04 6.62
C LYS A 28 -33.16 13.88 7.21
N GLY A 29 -33.79 14.13 8.37
CA GLY A 29 -34.65 13.16 9.03
C GLY A 29 -33.91 12.01 9.71
N MET A 30 -32.62 12.18 10.02
CA MET A 30 -31.85 11.25 10.84
C MET A 30 -32.52 11.08 12.21
N GLY A 31 -32.91 9.86 12.57
CA GLY A 31 -33.58 9.52 13.84
C GLY A 31 -32.68 8.77 14.81
N PHE A 32 -31.71 8.03 14.28
CA PHE A 32 -30.77 7.20 15.00
C PHE A 32 -29.41 7.24 14.29
N TYR A 33 -28.32 7.17 15.06
CA TYR A 33 -27.03 6.81 14.50
C TYR A 33 -26.13 6.13 15.52
N ALA A 34 -25.26 5.26 15.03
CA ALA A 34 -24.19 4.63 15.81
C ALA A 34 -22.89 4.67 15.01
N GLY A 35 -21.78 4.91 15.68
CA GLY A 35 -20.48 5.05 15.05
C GLY A 35 -19.39 4.26 15.76
N ALA A 36 -18.49 3.65 15.00
CA ALA A 36 -17.27 3.06 15.49
C ALA A 36 -16.05 3.73 14.82
N PRO A 37 -15.01 4.10 15.58
CA PRO A 37 -13.85 4.76 15.01
C PRO A 37 -13.03 3.80 14.13
N LEU A 38 -12.45 4.33 13.05
CA LEU A 38 -11.53 3.60 12.17
C LEU A 38 -10.11 4.03 12.55
N ILE A 39 -9.47 3.24 13.41
CA ILE A 39 -8.16 3.55 13.99
C ILE A 39 -7.14 2.54 13.47
N THR A 40 -5.99 3.02 13.01
CA THR A 40 -4.90 2.15 12.57
C THR A 40 -4.24 1.45 13.76
N VAL A 41 -3.45 0.40 13.48
CA VAL A 41 -2.59 -0.23 14.50
C VAL A 41 -1.64 0.78 15.16
N GLY A 42 -1.23 1.82 14.43
CA GLY A 42 -0.41 2.93 14.95
C GLY A 42 -1.17 3.98 15.77
N GLY A 43 -2.47 3.80 16.00
CA GLY A 43 -3.30 4.74 16.76
C GLY A 43 -3.80 5.95 15.95
N PHE A 44 -3.63 5.97 14.63
CA PHE A 44 -4.10 7.06 13.79
C PHE A 44 -5.59 6.90 13.49
N ASN A 45 -6.40 7.89 13.87
CA ASN A 45 -7.82 7.92 13.55
C ASN A 45 -8.04 8.41 12.12
N LEU A 46 -8.51 7.51 11.25
CA LEU A 46 -8.80 7.77 9.84
C LEU A 46 -10.25 8.22 9.59
N GLY A 47 -11.08 8.21 10.64
CA GLY A 47 -12.50 8.53 10.56
C GLY A 47 -13.35 7.56 11.37
N SER A 48 -14.56 7.29 10.89
CA SER A 48 -15.51 6.44 11.62
C SER A 48 -16.48 5.77 10.66
N LEU A 49 -16.82 4.51 10.95
CA LEU A 49 -17.92 3.79 10.34
C LEU A 49 -19.21 4.22 11.03
N TRP A 50 -20.20 4.66 10.26
CA TRP A 50 -21.51 5.09 10.78
C TRP A 50 -22.63 4.21 10.24
N ILE A 51 -23.54 3.80 11.13
CA ILE A 51 -24.87 3.30 10.79
C ILE A 51 -25.87 4.42 11.11
N ILE A 52 -26.79 4.67 10.19
CA ILE A 52 -27.79 5.73 10.31
C ILE A 52 -29.16 5.17 9.95
N ASP A 53 -30.16 5.48 10.77
CA ASP A 53 -31.58 5.20 10.49
C ASP A 53 -32.41 6.48 10.70
N ARG A 54 -33.54 6.57 10.00
CA ARG A 54 -34.52 7.64 10.15
C ARG A 54 -35.44 7.44 11.36
N LYS A 55 -35.57 6.20 11.85
CA LYS A 55 -36.35 5.88 13.05
C LYS A 55 -35.43 5.79 14.26
N PRO A 56 -35.87 6.21 15.44
CA PRO A 56 -35.17 5.91 16.69
C PRO A 56 -34.98 4.40 16.85
N GLN A 57 -33.79 3.99 17.31
CA GLN A 57 -33.43 2.58 17.48
C GLN A 57 -32.51 2.41 18.69
N ILE A 58 -32.57 1.24 19.33
CA ILE A 58 -31.66 0.85 20.39
C ILE A 58 -30.89 -0.37 19.88
N LEU A 59 -29.57 -0.28 19.88
CA LEU A 59 -28.72 -1.45 19.62
C LEU A 59 -28.51 -2.22 20.91
N ASN A 60 -28.62 -3.54 20.83
CA ASN A 60 -28.18 -4.41 21.91
C ASN A 60 -26.64 -4.56 21.89
N GLU A 61 -26.08 -5.11 22.96
CA GLU A 61 -24.62 -5.27 23.11
C GLU A 61 -23.98 -6.08 21.97
N LYS A 62 -24.67 -7.08 21.43
CA LYS A 62 -24.16 -7.91 20.33
C LYS A 62 -24.12 -7.14 19.02
N GLU A 63 -25.14 -6.32 18.74
CA GLU A 63 -25.18 -5.47 17.55
C GLU A 63 -24.10 -4.39 17.61
N PHE A 64 -23.90 -3.82 18.80
CA PHE A 64 -22.83 -2.84 19.00
C PHE A 64 -21.43 -3.46 18.91
N ALA A 65 -21.23 -4.66 19.46
CA ALA A 65 -20.01 -5.42 19.30
C ALA A 65 -19.75 -5.73 17.81
N SER A 66 -20.77 -6.15 17.07
CA SER A 66 -20.68 -6.41 15.63
C SER A 66 -20.26 -5.16 14.84
N LEU A 67 -20.76 -3.98 15.19
CA LEU A 67 -20.34 -2.72 14.56
C LEU A 67 -18.85 -2.43 14.81
N ARG A 68 -18.36 -2.67 16.03
CA ARG A 68 -16.94 -2.51 16.36
C ARG A 68 -16.08 -3.53 15.63
N ASP A 69 -16.51 -4.78 15.58
CA ASP A 69 -15.79 -5.85 14.90
C ASP A 69 -15.72 -5.59 13.40
N LEU A 70 -16.79 -5.04 12.80
CA LEU A 70 -16.79 -4.62 11.41
C LEU A 70 -15.80 -3.47 11.15
N ALA A 71 -15.75 -2.46 12.03
CA ALA A 71 -14.77 -1.38 11.93
C ALA A 71 -13.32 -1.91 12.02
N TYR A 72 -13.08 -2.88 12.90
CA TYR A 72 -11.80 -3.57 13.00
C TYR A 72 -11.45 -4.33 11.72
N LEU A 73 -12.37 -5.13 11.18
CA LEU A 73 -12.16 -5.90 9.94
C LEU A 73 -11.89 -5.00 8.73
N ILE A 74 -12.57 -3.85 8.65
CA ILE A 74 -12.29 -2.86 7.60
C ILE A 74 -10.85 -2.35 7.72
N MET A 75 -10.41 -1.99 8.93
CA MET A 75 -9.05 -1.50 9.16
C MET A 75 -8.00 -2.57 8.86
N ASP A 76 -8.19 -3.79 9.36
CA ASP A 76 -7.31 -4.93 9.08
C ASP A 76 -7.15 -5.16 7.57
N ARG A 77 -8.26 -5.12 6.82
CA ARG A 77 -8.25 -5.29 5.38
C ARG A 77 -7.53 -4.14 4.65
N LEU A 78 -7.78 -2.90 5.06
CA LEU A 78 -7.14 -1.72 4.46
C LEU A 78 -5.63 -1.74 4.69
N GLU A 79 -5.18 -2.00 5.91
CA GLU A 79 -3.76 -2.07 6.25
C GLU A 79 -3.05 -3.21 5.52
N SER A 80 -3.67 -4.39 5.47
CA SER A 80 -3.15 -5.53 4.72
C SER A 80 -2.98 -5.22 3.23
N SER A 81 -3.97 -4.55 2.62
CA SER A 81 -3.91 -4.15 1.21
C SER A 81 -2.81 -3.13 0.91
N LEU A 82 -2.63 -2.15 1.80
CA LEU A 82 -1.58 -1.14 1.70
C LEU A 82 -0.18 -1.76 1.86
N ASN A 83 -0.02 -2.67 2.82
CA ASN A 83 1.23 -3.40 3.02
C ASN A 83 1.60 -4.25 1.80
N LEU A 84 0.64 -4.98 1.24
CA LEU A 84 0.86 -5.77 0.03
C LEU A 84 1.27 -4.88 -1.15
N SER A 85 0.55 -3.78 -1.40
CA SER A 85 0.85 -2.84 -2.49
C SER A 85 2.25 -2.24 -2.36
N ARG A 86 2.66 -1.90 -1.13
CA ARG A 86 4.00 -1.40 -0.81
C ARG A 86 5.07 -2.45 -1.12
N ILE A 87 4.89 -3.69 -0.66
CA ILE A 87 5.84 -4.80 -0.88
C ILE A 87 5.98 -5.09 -2.38
N LEU A 88 4.87 -5.19 -3.12
CA LEU A 88 4.91 -5.43 -4.56
C LEU A 88 5.66 -4.33 -5.31
N THR A 89 5.43 -3.07 -4.94
CA THR A 89 6.15 -1.92 -5.52
C THR A 89 7.67 -2.02 -5.27
N GLN A 90 8.08 -2.46 -4.07
CA GLN A 90 9.48 -2.66 -3.74
C GLN A 90 10.09 -3.83 -4.54
N ILE A 91 9.37 -4.94 -4.70
CA ILE A 91 9.82 -6.09 -5.50
C ILE A 91 10.04 -5.70 -6.96
N ILE A 92 9.09 -4.97 -7.56
CA ILE A 92 9.20 -4.51 -8.96
C ILE A 92 10.43 -3.61 -9.12
N ARG A 93 10.61 -2.63 -8.23
CA ARG A 93 11.78 -1.73 -8.26
C ARG A 93 13.11 -2.47 -8.12
N ASN A 94 13.21 -3.41 -7.18
CA ASN A 94 14.43 -4.19 -6.98
C ASN A 94 14.74 -5.06 -8.21
N LYS A 95 13.71 -5.68 -8.80
CA LYS A 95 13.87 -6.49 -10.01
C LYS A 95 14.37 -5.66 -11.19
N ASP A 96 13.85 -4.44 -11.36
CA ASP A 96 14.28 -3.54 -12.42
C ASP A 96 15.72 -3.03 -12.20
N ALA A 97 16.10 -2.75 -10.95
CA ALA A 97 17.48 -2.37 -10.61
C ALA A 97 18.48 -3.48 -10.92
N THR A 98 18.18 -4.73 -10.56
CA THR A 98 19.02 -5.89 -10.88
C THR A 98 19.12 -6.11 -12.39
N ARG A 99 18.03 -5.90 -13.13
CA ARG A 99 18.01 -6.05 -14.59
C ARG A 99 18.92 -5.04 -15.29
N LYS A 100 18.93 -3.77 -14.83
CA LYS A 100 19.83 -2.74 -15.37
C LYS A 100 21.30 -3.08 -15.15
N ILE A 101 21.66 -3.50 -13.94
CA ILE A 101 23.05 -3.88 -13.60
C ILE A 101 23.53 -5.03 -14.48
N SER A 102 22.68 -6.04 -14.72
CA SER A 102 23.04 -7.17 -15.59
C SER A 102 23.21 -6.78 -17.06
N LEU A 103 22.40 -5.84 -17.56
CA LEU A 103 22.49 -5.35 -18.93
C LEU A 103 23.77 -4.51 -19.15
N GLU A 104 24.10 -3.62 -18.21
CA GLU A 104 25.33 -2.81 -18.24
C GLU A 104 26.58 -3.70 -18.19
N GLN A 105 26.58 -4.73 -17.34
CA GLN A 105 27.66 -5.71 -17.29
C GLN A 105 27.84 -6.45 -18.61
N SER A 106 26.74 -6.84 -19.28
CA SER A 106 26.79 -7.51 -20.57
C SER A 106 27.38 -6.63 -21.68
N GLU A 107 27.11 -5.32 -21.62
CA GLU A 107 27.61 -4.35 -22.59
C GLU A 107 29.13 -4.13 -22.42
N ILE A 108 29.60 -4.01 -21.18
CA ILE A 108 31.03 -3.94 -20.84
C ILE A 108 31.76 -5.22 -21.26
N ILE A 109 31.21 -6.40 -20.93
CA ILE A 109 31.81 -7.69 -21.29
C ILE A 109 31.93 -7.83 -22.83
N SER A 110 30.94 -7.35 -23.58
CA SER A 110 30.96 -7.36 -25.05
C SER A 110 32.02 -6.42 -25.62
N SER A 111 32.16 -5.21 -25.07
CA SER A 111 33.17 -4.21 -25.46
C SER A 111 34.60 -4.73 -25.25
N MET A 112 34.90 -5.32 -24.08
CA MET A 112 36.22 -5.88 -23.78
C MET A 112 36.60 -6.99 -24.76
N GLY A 113 35.65 -7.84 -25.15
CA GLY A 113 35.90 -8.91 -26.12
C GLY A 113 36.31 -8.40 -27.50
N HIS A 114 35.76 -7.27 -27.94
CA HIS A 114 36.13 -6.65 -29.21
C HIS A 114 37.51 -5.99 -29.15
N GLU A 115 37.84 -5.33 -28.04
CA GLU A 115 39.13 -4.66 -27.85
C GLU A 115 40.29 -5.65 -27.70
N LEU A 116 40.07 -6.78 -27.02
CA LEU A 116 41.08 -7.83 -26.86
C LEU A 116 41.37 -8.60 -28.15
N ARG A 117 40.40 -8.67 -29.08
CA ARG A 117 40.57 -9.37 -30.36
C ARG A 117 41.65 -8.73 -31.23
N THR A 118 41.80 -7.40 -31.14
CA THR A 118 42.75 -6.61 -31.94
C THR A 118 44.22 -6.90 -31.60
N PRO A 119 44.68 -6.83 -30.33
CA PRO A 119 46.03 -7.23 -29.96
C PRO A 119 46.26 -8.73 -30.16
N LEU A 120 45.29 -9.60 -29.85
CA LEU A 120 45.40 -11.05 -30.10
C LEU A 120 45.63 -11.38 -31.58
N ASN A 121 44.87 -10.77 -32.48
CA ASN A 121 45.07 -10.93 -33.92
C ASN A 121 46.41 -10.41 -34.41
N THR A 122 47.00 -9.43 -33.71
CA THR A 122 48.32 -8.88 -34.02
C THR A 122 49.42 -9.81 -33.53
N ILE A 123 49.28 -10.39 -32.34
CA ILE A 123 50.18 -11.40 -31.77
C ILE A 123 50.17 -12.67 -32.64
N CYS A 124 48.98 -13.19 -32.98
CA CYS A 124 48.84 -14.34 -33.87
C CYS A 124 49.45 -14.09 -35.26
N ARG A 125 49.23 -12.91 -35.87
CA ARG A 125 49.85 -12.58 -37.17
C ARG A 125 51.37 -12.55 -37.11
N ARG A 126 51.97 -12.01 -36.04
CA ARG A 126 53.43 -12.01 -35.86
C ARG A 126 53.98 -13.42 -35.66
N ALA A 127 53.31 -14.24 -34.86
CA ALA A 127 53.71 -15.63 -34.62
C ALA A 127 53.71 -16.47 -35.92
N VAL A 128 52.70 -16.27 -36.78
CA VAL A 128 52.62 -16.94 -38.09
C VAL A 128 53.64 -16.40 -39.08
N ALA A 129 53.90 -15.09 -39.09
CA ALA A 129 54.91 -14.47 -39.96
C ALA A 129 56.34 -14.89 -39.61
N GLN A 130 56.66 -15.10 -38.32
CA GLN A 130 57.97 -15.61 -37.89
C GLN A 130 58.19 -17.08 -38.30
N HIS A 131 57.14 -17.91 -38.30
CA HIS A 131 57.26 -19.29 -38.78
C HIS A 131 57.42 -19.38 -40.31
N ALA A 132 57.00 -18.37 -41.07
CA ALA A 132 57.17 -18.30 -42.52
C ALA A 132 58.55 -17.78 -42.97
N GLN A 133 59.37 -17.22 -42.07
CA GLN A 133 60.73 -16.73 -42.37
C GLN A 133 61.84 -17.73 -42.00
N HIS A 134 61.48 -18.87 -41.42
CA HIS A 134 62.40 -19.94 -41.02
C HIS A 134 62.16 -21.27 -41.77
N ALA A 135 61.38 -21.25 -42.86
CA ALA A 135 61.21 -22.34 -43.81
C ALA A 135 61.82 -21.95 -45.15
#